data_AF-A0A265Q5D6-F1
#
_entry.id   AF-A0A265Q5D6-F1
#
_cell.length_a   1.000
_cell.length_b   1.000
_cell.length_c   1.000
_cell.angle_alpha   90.00
_cell.angle_beta   90.00
_cell.angle_gamma   90.00
#
_symmetry.space_group_name_H-M   'P 1'
#
loop_
_entity.id
_entity.type
_entity.pdbx_description
1 polymer ?
#
loop_
_entity_poly.entity_id
_entity_poly.type
_entity_poly.pdbx_seq_one_letter_code
_entity_poly.pdbx_strand_id
1 'polypeptide(L)'
;MIESLIYGIIILPLLIILIYSIINPEEAASWGYRWRYNGEPEPTEGYIRYTRACSIIGLLLIISVIIISFNPLYGTIFLVLSIFISLYYFLIK
;
A
#
# COMPACT_ATOMS: atom_id res chain seq x y z
N MET A 1 -3.94 -25.53 -6.20
CA MET A 1 -5.31 -25.08 -5.84
C MET A 1 -5.36 -24.50 -4.42
N ILE A 2 -4.94 -25.25 -3.39
CA ILE A 2 -4.90 -24.75 -2.00
C ILE A 2 -3.94 -23.56 -1.83
N GLU A 3 -2.76 -23.61 -2.46
CA GLU A 3 -1.75 -22.54 -2.40
C GLU A 3 -2.30 -21.18 -2.86
N SER A 4 -3.03 -21.15 -3.99
CA SER A 4 -3.65 -19.94 -4.52
C SER A 4 -4.75 -19.39 -3.61
N LEU A 5 -5.45 -20.26 -2.88
CA LEU A 5 -6.48 -19.88 -1.91
C LEU A 5 -5.86 -19.25 -0.67
N ILE A 6 -4.78 -19.83 -0.13
CA ILE A 6 -4.02 -19.26 0.99
C ILE A 6 -3.46 -17.88 0.59
N TYR A 7 -2.89 -17.78 -0.62
CA TYR A 7 -2.36 -16.54 -1.16
C TYR A 7 -3.44 -15.45 -1.25
N GLY A 8 -4.64 -15.80 -1.73
CA GLY A 8 -5.79 -14.89 -1.78
C GLY A 8 -6.24 -14.41 -0.40
N ILE A 9 -6.31 -15.30 0.60
CA ILE A 9 -6.69 -14.95 1.97
C ILE A 9 -5.73 -13.94 2.60
N ILE A 10 -4.44 -14.02 2.27
CA ILE A 10 -3.42 -13.10 2.80
C ILE A 10 -3.45 -11.75 2.07
N ILE A 11 -3.59 -11.76 0.74
CA ILE A 11 -3.50 -10.54 -0.06
C ILE A 11 -4.77 -9.70 -0.03
N LEU A 12 -5.93 -10.33 0.04
CA LEU A 12 -7.19 -9.60 -0.06
C LEU A 12 -7.40 -8.59 1.09
N PRO A 13 -7.13 -8.93 2.38
CA PRO A 13 -7.12 -7.95 3.47
C PRO A 13 -6.10 -6.83 3.25
N LEU A 14 -4.91 -7.16 2.73
CA LEU A 14 -3.85 -6.19 2.45
C LEU A 14 -4.30 -5.17 1.39
N LEU A 15 -4.95 -5.64 0.32
CA LEU A 15 -5.54 -4.79 -0.71
C LEU A 15 -6.64 -3.88 -0.14
N ILE A 16 -7.53 -4.43 0.69
CA ILE A 16 -8.59 -3.65 1.34
C ILE A 16 -7.99 -2.54 2.19
N ILE A 17 -6.99 -2.85 3.04
CA ILE A 17 -6.34 -1.88 3.91
C ILE A 17 -5.67 -0.77 3.09
N LEU A 18 -4.98 -1.11 2.01
CA LEU A 18 -4.32 -0.12 1.17
C LEU A 18 -5.31 0.77 0.42
N ILE A 19 -6.33 0.18 -0.19
CA ILE A 19 -7.38 0.94 -0.88
C ILE A 19 -8.10 1.87 0.10
N TYR A 20 -8.46 1.37 1.27
CA TYR A 20 -9.05 2.17 2.34
C TYR A 20 -8.12 3.31 2.76
N SER A 21 -6.83 3.05 2.92
CA SER A 21 -5.83 4.07 3.29
C SER A 21 -5.59 5.11 2.19
N ILE A 22 -5.92 4.82 0.93
CA ILE A 22 -5.92 5.79 -0.18
C ILE A 22 -7.16 6.69 -0.13
N ILE A 23 -8.33 6.11 0.20
CA ILE A 23 -9.60 6.83 0.26
C ILE A 23 -9.68 7.68 1.53
N ASN A 24 -9.36 7.11 2.68
CA ASN A 24 -9.45 7.72 4.01
C ASN A 24 -8.07 7.77 4.71
N PRO A 25 -7.10 8.54 4.17
CA PRO A 25 -5.72 8.53 4.67
C PRO A 25 -5.58 9.11 6.09
N GLU A 26 -6.47 10.01 6.52
CA GLU A 26 -6.46 10.58 7.86
C GLU A 26 -6.84 9.56 8.94
N GLU A 27 -7.91 8.80 8.70
CA GLU A 27 -8.32 7.72 9.59
C GLU A 27 -7.26 6.60 9.61
N ALA A 28 -6.74 6.21 8.44
CA ALA A 28 -5.67 5.23 8.36
C ALA A 28 -4.38 5.69 9.06
N ALA A 29 -4.03 6.98 8.95
CA ALA A 29 -2.87 7.55 9.62
C ALA A 29 -3.00 7.54 11.15
N SER A 30 -4.20 7.74 11.69
CA SER A 30 -4.44 7.73 13.14
C SER A 30 -4.65 6.32 13.71
N TRP A 31 -5.11 5.36 12.91
CA TRP A 31 -5.51 4.01 13.34
C TRP A 31 -4.44 3.28 14.16
N GLY A 32 -3.18 3.33 13.72
CA GLY A 32 -2.04 2.71 14.41
C GLY A 32 -1.61 3.40 15.72
N TYR A 33 -2.16 4.58 16.03
CA TYR A 33 -1.80 5.37 17.21
C TYR A 33 -2.96 5.52 18.22
N ARG A 34 -4.21 5.27 17.80
CA ARG A 34 -5.40 5.40 18.67
C ARG A 34 -5.32 4.58 19.95
N TRP A 35 -4.63 3.43 19.94
CA TRP A 35 -4.44 2.61 21.14
C TRP A 35 -3.35 3.12 22.09
N ARG A 36 -2.47 4.01 21.62
CA ARG A 36 -1.31 4.52 22.39
C ARG A 36 -1.66 5.75 23.22
N TYR A 37 -2.59 6.59 22.76
CA TYR A 37 -2.90 7.88 23.36
C TYR A 37 -4.32 7.89 23.94
N ASN A 38 -4.51 8.60 25.05
CA ASN A 38 -5.81 8.68 25.75
C ASN A 38 -6.86 9.57 25.02
N GLY A 39 -6.46 10.31 23.99
CA GLY A 39 -7.33 11.14 23.15
C GLY A 39 -7.18 10.80 21.67
N GLU A 40 -8.00 11.40 20.80
CA GLU A 40 -7.92 11.14 19.36
C GLU A 40 -6.64 11.76 18.77
N PRO A 41 -5.71 10.94 18.23
CA PRO A 41 -4.49 11.47 17.65
C PRO A 41 -4.81 12.10 16.29
N GLU A 42 -4.55 13.41 16.17
CA GLU A 42 -4.69 14.15 14.92
C GLU A 42 -3.39 14.08 14.11
N PRO A 43 -3.39 13.41 12.93
CA PRO A 43 -2.20 13.33 12.09
C PRO A 43 -1.92 14.67 11.40
N THR A 44 -0.65 15.04 11.26
CA THR A 44 -0.27 16.24 10.51
C THR A 44 -0.60 16.07 9.02
N GLU A 45 -0.86 17.17 8.30
CA GLU A 45 -1.11 17.11 6.85
C GLU A 45 0.01 16.38 6.09
N GLY A 46 1.27 16.59 6.50
CA GLY A 46 2.43 15.91 5.92
C GLY A 46 2.33 14.39 6.09
N TYR A 47 1.92 13.93 7.27
CA TYR A 47 1.76 12.50 7.55
C TYR A 47 0.55 11.89 6.85
N ILE A 48 -0.55 12.63 6.70
CA ILE A 48 -1.71 12.21 5.87
C ILE A 48 -1.27 12.02 4.41
N ARG A 49 -0.53 12.99 3.85
CA ARG A 49 -0.02 12.91 2.47
C ARG A 49 0.97 11.75 2.30
N TYR A 50 1.83 11.51 3.28
CA TYR A 50 2.75 10.37 3.30
C TYR A 50 2.00 9.04 3.32
N THR A 51 1.02 8.90 4.22
CA THR A 51 0.20 7.69 4.36
C THR A 51 -0.50 7.34 3.05
N ARG A 52 -1.11 8.34 2.39
CA ARG A 52 -1.74 8.16 1.08
C ARG A 52 -0.74 7.68 0.03
N ALA A 53 0.42 8.33 -0.06
CA ALA A 53 1.45 7.99 -1.04
C ALA A 53 2.03 6.59 -0.83
N CYS A 54 2.37 6.23 0.40
CA CYS A 54 2.82 4.88 0.75
C CYS A 54 1.77 3.83 0.43
N SER A 55 0.48 4.16 0.61
CA SER A 55 -0.61 3.23 0.29
C SER A 55 -0.74 2.99 -1.22
N ILE A 56 -0.59 4.05 -2.04
CA ILE A 56 -0.53 3.93 -3.52
C ILE A 56 0.67 3.10 -3.96
N ILE A 57 1.85 3.39 -3.40
CA ILE A 57 3.10 2.66 -3.71
C ILE A 57 2.96 1.18 -3.32
N GLY A 58 2.47 0.90 -2.10
CA GLY A 58 2.22 -0.46 -1.64
C GLY A 58 1.26 -1.21 -2.56
N LEU A 59 0.18 -0.54 -3.00
CA LEU A 59 -0.78 -1.12 -3.95
C LEU A 59 -0.13 -1.47 -5.29
N LEU A 60 0.68 -0.57 -5.86
CA LEU A 60 1.42 -0.82 -7.11
C LEU A 60 2.37 -2.04 -6.97
N LEU A 61 3.09 -2.12 -5.86
CA LEU A 61 4.00 -3.24 -5.60
C LEU A 61 3.24 -4.56 -5.46
N ILE A 62 2.12 -4.60 -4.74
CA ILE A 62 1.30 -5.83 -4.60
C ILE A 62 0.70 -6.25 -5.93
N ILE A 63 0.17 -5.31 -6.72
CA ILE A 63 -0.32 -5.61 -8.07
C ILE A 63 0.80 -6.22 -8.91
N SER A 64 2.03 -5.72 -8.78
CA SER A 64 3.19 -6.31 -9.45
C SER A 64 3.40 -7.78 -9.07
N VAL A 65 3.36 -8.11 -7.77
CA VAL A 65 3.52 -9.51 -7.30
C VAL A 65 2.38 -10.40 -7.80
N ILE A 66 1.15 -9.90 -7.83
CA ILE A 66 0.01 -10.62 -8.39
C ILE A 66 0.27 -10.90 -9.87
N ILE A 67 0.65 -9.90 -10.68
CA ILE A 67 0.92 -10.08 -12.10
C ILE A 67 2.07 -11.06 -12.33
N ILE A 68 3.16 -11.00 -11.54
CA ILE A 68 4.28 -11.96 -11.63
C ILE A 68 3.79 -13.40 -11.51
N SER A 69 2.82 -13.64 -10.63
CA SER A 69 2.26 -14.99 -10.40
C SER A 69 1.51 -15.55 -11.62
N PHE A 70 1.00 -14.68 -12.51
CA PHE A 70 0.33 -15.07 -13.76
C PHE A 70 1.26 -14.99 -14.98
N ASN A 71 2.10 -13.96 -15.06
CA ASN A 71 3.05 -13.74 -16.13
C ASN A 71 4.34 -13.07 -15.57
N PRO A 72 5.40 -13.85 -15.34
CA PRO A 72 6.63 -13.35 -14.73
C PRO A 72 7.30 -12.20 -15.49
N LEU A 73 7.27 -12.23 -16.83
CA LEU A 73 7.92 -11.20 -17.65
C LEU A 73 7.20 -9.85 -17.54
N TYR A 74 5.88 -9.80 -17.73
CA TYR A 74 5.14 -8.55 -17.59
C TYR A 74 5.13 -8.06 -16.14
N GLY A 75 5.03 -8.98 -15.18
CA GLY A 75 5.06 -8.64 -13.77
C GLY A 75 6.39 -8.04 -13.32
N THR A 76 7.52 -8.57 -13.80
CA THR A 76 8.85 -8.01 -13.49
C THR A 76 9.06 -6.64 -14.12
N ILE A 77 8.62 -6.43 -15.37
CA ILE A 77 8.66 -5.11 -16.02
C ILE A 77 7.83 -4.10 -15.21
N PHE A 78 6.60 -4.47 -14.83
CA PHE A 78 5.71 -3.60 -14.06
C PHE A 78 6.25 -3.31 -12.66
N LEU A 79 6.89 -4.28 -12.00
CA LEU A 79 7.57 -4.09 -10.71
C LEU A 79 8.69 -3.06 -10.82
N VAL A 80 9.55 -3.19 -11.84
CA VAL A 80 10.66 -2.26 -12.07
C VAL A 80 10.14 -0.83 -12.29
N LEU A 81 9.11 -0.67 -13.13
CA LEU A 81 8.47 0.63 -13.36
C LEU A 81 7.86 1.21 -12.08
N SER A 82 7.18 0.38 -11.29
CA SER A 82 6.59 0.78 -10.02
C SER A 82 7.64 1.25 -9.02
N ILE A 83 8.80 0.59 -8.96
CA ILE A 83 9.93 1.02 -8.13
C ILE A 83 10.48 2.38 -8.59
N PHE A 84 10.70 2.56 -9.90
CA PHE A 84 11.19 3.83 -10.42
C PHE A 84 10.24 5.00 -10.12
N ILE A 85 8.92 4.80 -10.31
CA ILE A 85 7.90 5.80 -9.96
C ILE A 85 7.92 6.11 -8.46
N SER A 86 8.05 5.09 -7.63
CA SER A 86 8.10 5.25 -6.17
C SER A 86 9.33 6.03 -5.73
N LEU A 87 10.51 5.70 -6.29
CA LEU A 87 11.75 6.43 -6.02
C LEU A 87 11.67 7.88 -6.49
N TYR A 88 11.17 8.11 -7.70
CA TYR A 88 10.97 9.45 -8.24
C TYR A 88 10.07 10.30 -7.32
N TYR A 89 8.97 9.72 -6.83
CA TYR A 89 8.08 10.39 -5.89
C TYR A 89 8.80 10.82 -4.60
N PHE A 90 9.66 9.95 -4.03
CA PHE A 90 10.39 10.26 -2.80
C PHE A 90 11.60 11.17 -2.99
N LEU A 91 12.19 11.24 -4.19
CA LEU A 91 13.36 12.09 -4.46
C LEU A 91 13.00 13.55 -4.75
N ILE A 92 11.79 13.81 -5.24
CA ILE A 92 11.35 15.16 -5.64
C ILE A 92 10.56 15.88 -4.56
N LYS A 93 10.02 15.12 -3.61
CA LYS A 93 9.20 15.62 -2.52
C LYS A 93 10.00 15.71 -1.24
#